data_AF-A0A3E0IL72-F1
#
_entry.id   AF-A0A3E0IL72-F1
#
_cell.length_a   1.000
_cell.length_b   1.000
_cell.length_c   1.000
_cell.angle_alpha   90.00
_cell.angle_beta   90.00
_cell.angle_gamma   90.00
#
_symmetry.space_group_name_H-M   'P 1'
#
loop_
_entity.id
_entity.type
_entity.pdbx_description
1 polymer ?
#
loop_
_entity_poly.entity_id
_entity_poly.type
_entity_poly.pdbx_seq_one_letter_code
_entity_poly.pdbx_strand_id
1 'polypeptide(L)'
;MIIIGSLIGAEWNTASAHATLQKQNPGENSTVQNVPEVLELEYNEPVYTEYTTLKVFDDQGKEIAELEPNESGQAKVVTFDSSDIKKGTYALEWETVSLDGHDISGRYQFSVGAPTASTIDTSSPIYTQTFFWFGLIRFIFQGSVLILTGLFIVNRFMSQQGAPIYDIIPKYRSAIWLLVMTAFSTGIVYLMTLPNDVINEILRLNFSTWLQFPFVISIVALIIILILFSLRNMEWIWYIIMSILILLAMAISGHVWTQSVPVYSILIRTLHLAGIAIWLGSFVYLISYLFKRPKHSYILIIKDTIFKLNVTAVVVIIITGLLMSIDATTLSAILTQPTIYTFLWISKMIMTIVLMILGAYQTYIAMGQRRDINKVIIYIELGLGICLILAGVVMSQIEIPL
;
A
#
# COMPACT_ATOMS: atom_id res chain seq x y z
N MET A 1 -0.55 -14.81 53.20
CA MET A 1 -1.06 -13.71 54.05
C MET A 1 -0.27 -12.45 53.67
N ILE A 2 -0.59 -11.86 52.52
CA ILE A 2 -1.32 -10.58 52.39
C ILE A 2 -0.68 -9.47 53.22
N ILE A 3 0.10 -8.60 52.57
CA ILE A 3 0.15 -7.17 52.89
C ILE A 3 -0.06 -6.41 51.58
N ILE A 4 -1.28 -5.88 51.47
CA ILE A 4 -1.71 -4.86 50.52
C ILE A 4 -1.44 -3.51 51.20
N GLY A 5 -0.99 -2.49 50.45
CA GLY A 5 -0.84 -1.15 51.03
C GLY A 5 -0.35 -0.06 50.06
N SER A 6 -1.26 0.39 49.20
CA SER A 6 -1.34 1.78 48.72
C SER A 6 -0.25 2.33 47.78
N LEU A 7 -0.37 2.02 46.49
CA LEU A 7 0.04 2.95 45.42
C LEU A 7 -1.14 3.89 45.17
N ILE A 8 -1.02 5.10 45.70
CA ILE A 8 -1.89 6.24 45.44
C ILE A 8 -1.90 6.45 43.91
N GLY A 9 -3.09 6.41 43.32
CA GLY A 9 -3.30 6.77 41.93
C GLY A 9 -2.85 8.21 41.71
N ALA A 10 -1.73 8.38 41.03
CA ALA A 10 -1.49 9.60 40.29
C ALA A 10 -2.45 9.52 39.11
N GLU A 11 -3.52 10.32 39.14
CA GLU A 11 -4.21 10.70 37.92
C GLU A 11 -3.22 11.57 37.15
N TRP A 12 -2.62 10.99 36.10
CA TRP A 12 -1.84 11.76 35.14
C TRP A 12 -2.85 12.57 34.35
N ASN A 13 -3.22 13.74 34.87
CA ASN A 13 -3.71 14.81 34.02
C ASN A 13 -2.53 15.17 33.11
N THR A 14 -2.50 14.58 31.92
CA THR A 14 -1.76 15.14 30.80
C THR A 14 -2.32 16.53 30.58
N ALA A 15 -1.71 17.53 31.21
CA ALA A 15 -1.85 18.90 30.75
C ALA A 15 -1.41 18.88 29.29
N SER A 16 -2.36 19.08 28.37
CA SER A 16 -2.05 19.23 26.96
C SER A 16 -1.22 20.51 26.85
N ALA A 17 0.08 20.34 26.65
CA ALA A 17 1.07 21.42 26.61
C ALA A 17 1.21 22.03 25.21
N HIS A 18 0.34 21.67 24.28
CA HIS A 18 0.42 22.10 22.89
C HIS A 18 -0.44 23.33 22.65
N ALA A 19 0.00 24.14 21.69
CA ALA A 19 -0.81 25.23 21.19
C ALA A 19 -2.14 24.68 20.68
N THR A 20 -3.23 25.35 21.01
CA THR A 20 -4.58 25.04 20.56
C THR A 20 -5.22 26.31 20.06
N LEU A 21 -5.97 26.21 18.96
CA LEU A 21 -6.77 27.31 18.47
C LEU A 21 -7.86 27.61 19.52
N GLN A 22 -7.81 28.81 20.11
CA GLN A 22 -8.76 29.26 21.13
C GLN A 22 -9.94 29.99 20.51
N LYS A 23 -9.66 30.78 19.48
CA LYS A 23 -10.66 31.63 18.85
C LYS A 23 -10.31 31.86 17.38
N GLN A 24 -11.34 31.96 16.58
CA GLN A 24 -11.27 32.30 15.17
C GLN A 24 -12.29 33.39 14.85
N ASN A 25 -11.91 34.33 13.99
CA ASN A 25 -12.80 35.34 13.46
C ASN A 25 -12.62 35.40 11.93
N PRO A 26 -13.64 35.04 11.14
CA PRO A 26 -14.99 34.62 11.52
C PRO A 26 -15.04 33.33 12.35
N GLY A 27 -16.07 33.22 13.20
CA GLY A 27 -16.26 32.05 14.06
C GLY A 27 -16.61 30.79 13.26
N GLU A 28 -16.31 29.62 13.82
CA GLU A 28 -16.72 28.34 13.23
C GLU A 28 -18.24 28.26 13.09
N ASN A 29 -18.68 27.81 11.91
CA ASN A 29 -20.08 27.74 11.48
C ASN A 29 -20.84 29.08 11.55
N SER A 30 -20.11 30.20 11.63
CA SER A 30 -20.74 31.53 11.66
C SER A 30 -21.13 32.01 10.27
N THR A 31 -22.11 32.93 10.22
CA THR A 31 -22.49 33.65 9.00
C THR A 31 -22.26 35.15 9.23
N VAL A 32 -21.32 35.73 8.49
CA VAL A 32 -21.01 37.16 8.53
C VAL A 32 -21.71 37.89 7.39
N GLN A 33 -22.18 39.13 7.60
CA GLN A 33 -22.97 39.84 6.58
C GLN A 33 -22.11 40.36 5.41
N ASN A 34 -20.90 40.81 5.71
CA ASN A 34 -19.94 41.36 4.76
C ASN A 34 -18.68 40.50 4.75
N VAL A 35 -17.94 40.53 3.63
CA VAL A 35 -16.60 39.92 3.54
C VAL A 35 -15.74 40.58 4.62
N PRO A 36 -15.10 39.81 5.52
CA PRO A 36 -14.18 40.39 6.50
C PRO A 36 -13.01 41.06 5.76
N GLU A 37 -12.28 41.98 6.42
CA GLU A 37 -11.03 42.49 5.84
C GLU A 37 -9.89 41.50 6.08
N VAL A 38 -9.86 40.92 7.29
CA VAL A 38 -8.89 39.94 7.74
C VAL A 38 -9.56 38.71 8.34
N LEU A 39 -8.94 37.55 8.14
CA LEU A 39 -9.20 36.34 8.93
C LEU A 39 -8.23 36.32 10.11
N GLU A 40 -8.70 35.97 11.29
CA GLU A 40 -7.91 35.97 12.52
C GLU A 40 -7.98 34.60 13.19
N LEU A 41 -6.81 34.08 13.58
CA LEU A 41 -6.65 32.88 14.39
C LEU A 41 -5.91 33.26 15.68
N GLU A 42 -6.55 33.04 16.83
CA GLU A 42 -5.98 33.25 18.16
C GLU A 42 -5.73 31.91 18.84
N TYR A 43 -4.49 31.68 19.24
CA TYR A 43 -4.02 30.48 19.91
C TYR A 43 -3.94 30.71 21.42
N ASN A 44 -3.89 29.65 22.24
CA ASN A 44 -3.66 29.75 23.69
C ASN A 44 -2.24 30.23 24.03
N GLU A 45 -1.27 29.96 23.17
CA GLU A 45 0.14 30.36 23.27
C GLU A 45 0.68 30.85 21.91
N PRO A 46 1.82 31.57 21.86
CA PRO A 46 2.39 32.01 20.59
C PRO A 46 2.77 30.84 19.68
N VAL A 47 2.70 31.05 18.37
CA VAL A 47 3.14 30.11 17.33
C VAL A 47 4.18 30.76 16.42
N TYR A 48 4.95 29.95 15.69
CA TYR A 48 5.89 30.45 14.68
C TYR A 48 5.13 30.84 13.40
N THR A 49 5.10 32.13 13.08
CA THR A 49 4.33 32.64 11.94
C THR A 49 4.94 32.18 10.61
N GLU A 50 6.25 32.01 10.53
CA GLU A 50 6.97 31.51 9.33
C GLU A 50 6.55 30.10 8.90
N TYR A 51 5.92 29.34 9.80
CA TYR A 51 5.38 28.00 9.54
C TYR A 51 3.85 27.96 9.66
N THR A 52 3.19 29.11 9.72
CA THR A 52 1.72 29.20 9.74
C THR A 52 1.19 29.39 8.32
N THR A 53 0.31 28.52 7.86
CA THR A 53 -0.39 28.67 6.58
C THR A 53 -1.90 28.58 6.78
N LEU A 54 -2.65 29.29 5.93
CA LEU A 54 -4.11 29.22 5.90
C LEU A 54 -4.61 28.98 4.47
N LYS A 55 -5.15 27.78 4.23
CA LYS A 55 -5.75 27.41 2.95
C LYS A 55 -7.25 27.69 2.98
N VAL A 56 -7.74 28.32 1.91
CA VAL A 56 -9.13 28.70 1.73
C VAL A 56 -9.77 27.87 0.62
N PHE A 57 -10.88 27.21 0.94
CA PHE A 57 -11.66 26.39 0.03
C PHE A 57 -13.04 26.99 -0.18
N ASP A 58 -13.52 26.99 -1.42
CA ASP A 58 -14.87 27.44 -1.78
C ASP A 58 -15.96 26.40 -1.42
N ASP A 59 -17.22 26.72 -1.74
CA ASP A 59 -18.37 25.86 -1.45
C ASP A 59 -18.41 24.55 -2.25
N GLN A 60 -17.50 24.37 -3.22
CA GLN A 60 -17.29 23.13 -3.96
C GLN A 60 -16.06 22.35 -3.46
N GLY A 61 -15.37 22.84 -2.42
CA GLY A 61 -14.16 22.22 -1.90
C GLY A 61 -12.92 22.48 -2.76
N LYS A 62 -12.96 23.46 -3.66
CA LYS A 62 -11.80 23.86 -4.44
C LYS A 62 -10.96 24.86 -3.66
N GLU A 63 -9.67 24.60 -3.54
CA GLU A 63 -8.71 25.56 -3.01
C GLU A 63 -8.66 26.81 -3.91
N ILE A 64 -8.94 27.98 -3.32
CA ILE A 64 -8.96 29.26 -4.02
C ILE A 64 -7.82 30.18 -3.61
N ALA A 65 -7.24 29.97 -2.43
CA ALA A 65 -6.11 30.74 -1.92
C ALA A 65 -5.33 29.95 -0.86
N GLU A 66 -4.01 30.17 -0.83
CA GLU A 66 -3.12 29.82 0.27
C GLU A 66 -2.56 31.15 0.79
N LEU A 67 -2.95 31.51 2.02
CA LEU A 67 -2.69 32.83 2.60
C LEU A 67 -1.50 32.76 3.55
N GLU A 68 -0.61 33.75 3.40
CA GLU A 68 0.53 33.98 4.29
C GLU A 68 0.11 34.89 5.46
N PRO A 69 0.73 34.72 6.64
CA PRO A 69 0.42 35.53 7.81
C PRO A 69 0.98 36.95 7.67
N ASN A 70 0.24 37.93 8.20
CA ASN A 70 0.65 39.33 8.22
C ASN A 70 1.74 39.60 9.29
N GLU A 71 1.83 38.75 10.32
CA GLU A 71 2.79 38.85 11.41
C GLU A 71 4.10 38.12 11.12
N SER A 72 5.20 38.63 11.68
CA SER A 72 6.55 38.03 11.58
C SER A 72 7.05 37.50 12.92
N GLY A 73 7.72 36.36 12.91
CA GLY A 73 8.36 35.76 14.08
C GLY A 73 7.40 34.90 14.91
N GLN A 74 7.03 35.37 16.10
CA GLN A 74 6.16 34.65 17.02
C GLN A 74 4.94 35.50 17.37
N ALA A 75 3.74 34.94 17.19
CA ALA A 75 2.51 35.64 17.49
C ALA A 75 1.47 34.72 18.09
N LYS A 76 0.68 35.24 19.04
CA LYS A 76 -0.47 34.52 19.62
C LYS A 76 -1.74 34.69 18.78
N VAL A 77 -1.81 35.81 18.06
CA VAL A 77 -2.88 36.13 17.11
C VAL A 77 -2.21 36.27 15.74
N VAL A 78 -2.71 35.53 14.76
CA VAL A 78 -2.21 35.55 13.39
C VAL A 78 -3.34 35.97 12.47
N THR A 79 -3.07 36.94 11.60
CA THR A 79 -4.05 37.49 10.67
C THR A 79 -3.66 37.25 9.22
N PHE A 80 -4.69 37.09 8.37
CA PHE A 80 -4.55 36.78 6.96
C PHE A 80 -5.46 37.69 6.14
N ASP A 81 -4.95 38.21 5.02
CA ASP A 81 -5.74 39.04 4.12
C ASP A 81 -6.79 38.22 3.39
N SER A 82 -8.04 38.69 3.39
CA SER A 82 -9.18 37.95 2.82
C SER A 82 -9.69 38.50 1.50
N SER A 83 -8.80 39.16 0.74
CA SER A 83 -9.11 39.87 -0.51
C SER A 83 -9.74 38.99 -1.59
N ASP A 84 -9.45 37.69 -1.60
CA ASP A 84 -10.00 36.72 -2.56
C ASP A 84 -11.35 36.12 -2.14
N ILE A 85 -11.82 36.41 -0.93
CA ILE A 85 -13.09 35.89 -0.39
C ILE A 85 -14.27 36.71 -0.92
N LYS A 86 -15.32 36.00 -1.34
CA LYS A 86 -16.57 36.59 -1.86
C LYS A 86 -17.74 36.13 -1.00
N LYS A 87 -18.97 36.32 -1.48
CA LYS A 87 -20.15 35.75 -0.83
C LYS A 87 -20.23 34.24 -1.11
N GLY A 88 -20.50 33.45 -0.07
CA GLY A 88 -20.53 31.98 -0.14
C GLY A 88 -20.10 31.34 1.18
N THR A 89 -20.17 30.01 1.24
CA THR A 89 -19.58 29.21 2.32
C THR A 89 -18.13 28.87 1.99
N TYR A 90 -17.25 28.96 2.97
CA TYR A 90 -15.83 28.67 2.85
C TYR A 90 -15.38 27.71 3.94
N ALA A 91 -14.47 26.80 3.59
CA ALA A 91 -13.71 26.01 4.55
C ALA A 91 -12.29 26.55 4.62
N LEU A 92 -11.76 26.59 5.84
CA LEU A 92 -10.44 27.08 6.16
C LEU A 92 -9.68 25.93 6.80
N GLU A 93 -8.53 25.58 6.23
CA GLU A 93 -7.58 24.64 6.83
C GLU A 93 -6.33 25.41 7.23
N TRP A 94 -5.99 25.34 8.50
CA TRP A 94 -4.81 26.00 9.05
C TRP A 94 -3.81 24.95 9.53
N GLU A 95 -2.54 25.26 9.35
CA GLU A 95 -1.41 24.48 9.86
C GLU A 95 -0.42 25.47 10.48
N THR A 96 0.13 25.12 11.63
CA THR A 96 1.15 25.93 12.30
C THR A 96 2.05 25.09 13.18
N VAL A 97 3.21 25.65 13.54
CA VAL A 97 4.17 25.05 14.46
C VAL A 97 4.15 25.82 15.77
N SER A 98 3.87 25.12 16.86
CA SER A 98 3.95 25.67 18.22
C SER A 98 5.41 25.87 18.67
N LEU A 99 5.64 26.64 19.74
CA LEU A 99 7.00 26.95 20.19
C LEU A 99 7.79 25.72 20.68
N ASP A 100 7.10 24.65 21.05
CA ASP A 100 7.70 23.38 21.46
C ASP A 100 8.10 22.49 20.27
N GLY A 101 7.82 22.94 19.04
CA GLY A 101 8.18 22.27 17.79
C GLY A 101 7.17 21.24 17.29
N HIS A 102 5.97 21.16 17.87
CA HIS A 102 4.92 20.30 17.35
C HIS A 102 4.05 21.01 16.31
N ASP A 103 3.82 20.31 15.20
CA ASP A 103 2.86 20.68 14.17
C ASP A 103 1.44 20.52 14.71
N ILE A 104 0.63 21.56 14.58
CA ILE A 104 -0.78 21.56 14.88
C ILE A 104 -1.55 22.02 13.65
N SER A 105 -2.68 21.38 13.40
CA SER A 105 -3.55 21.74 12.30
C SER A 105 -5.01 21.61 12.70
N GLY A 106 -5.85 22.31 11.96
CA GLY A 106 -7.28 22.23 12.15
C GLY A 106 -8.02 22.75 10.95
N ARG A 107 -9.33 22.57 11.00
CA ARG A 107 -10.21 23.06 9.95
C ARG A 107 -11.52 23.56 10.54
N TYR A 108 -12.07 24.60 9.93
CA TYR A 108 -13.40 25.08 10.25
C TYR A 108 -14.05 25.70 9.01
N GLN A 109 -15.35 25.96 9.08
CA GLN A 109 -16.09 26.59 7.98
C GLN A 109 -16.81 27.84 8.46
N PHE A 110 -17.04 28.80 7.57
CA PHE A 110 -17.87 29.97 7.82
C PHE A 110 -18.58 30.39 6.53
N SER A 111 -19.57 31.28 6.61
CA SER A 111 -20.30 31.79 5.45
C SER A 111 -20.32 33.31 5.41
N VAL A 112 -20.22 33.88 4.20
CA VAL A 112 -20.35 35.31 3.94
C VAL A 112 -21.68 35.57 3.22
N GLY A 113 -22.55 36.39 3.82
CA GLY A 113 -23.88 36.70 3.34
C GLY A 113 -24.89 35.62 3.69
N ALA A 114 -24.95 34.56 2.89
CA ALA A 114 -25.84 33.42 3.10
C ALA A 114 -25.09 32.09 2.90
N PRO A 115 -25.39 31.05 3.68
CA PRO A 115 -24.78 29.73 3.49
C PRO A 115 -25.13 29.16 2.10
N THR A 116 -24.11 28.75 1.35
CA THR A 116 -24.25 28.07 0.05
C THR A 116 -23.97 26.57 0.13
N ALA A 117 -23.28 26.11 1.19
CA ALA A 117 -23.05 24.69 1.49
C ALA A 117 -23.24 24.40 2.98
N SER A 118 -23.71 23.19 3.31
CA SER A 118 -23.82 22.71 4.70
C SER A 118 -22.51 22.09 5.20
N THR A 119 -21.77 21.47 4.30
CA THR A 119 -20.49 20.79 4.54
C THR A 119 -19.64 20.92 3.29
N ILE A 120 -18.38 21.31 3.45
CA ILE A 120 -17.42 21.38 2.36
C ILE A 120 -16.49 20.18 2.48
N ASP A 121 -16.41 19.38 1.42
CA ASP A 121 -15.44 18.30 1.31
C ASP A 121 -14.14 18.87 0.73
N THR A 122 -13.17 19.14 1.60
CA THR A 122 -11.82 19.57 1.23
C THR A 122 -10.89 18.41 0.90
N SER A 123 -11.39 17.16 0.95
CA SER A 123 -10.57 16.01 0.64
C SER A 123 -10.12 16.07 -0.82
N SER A 124 -8.81 16.11 -1.00
CA SER A 124 -8.22 16.04 -2.33
C SER A 124 -8.57 14.70 -2.97
N PRO A 125 -8.97 14.69 -4.27
CA PRO A 125 -9.26 13.44 -4.97
C PRO A 125 -8.09 12.46 -4.84
N ILE A 126 -8.38 11.17 -4.63
CA ILE A 126 -7.32 10.19 -4.32
C ILE A 126 -6.20 10.14 -5.38
N TYR A 127 -6.51 10.47 -6.65
CA TYR A 127 -5.56 10.48 -7.75
C TYR A 127 -4.58 11.66 -7.74
N THR A 128 -4.78 12.69 -6.91
CA THR A 128 -3.78 13.76 -6.72
C THR A 128 -2.77 13.38 -5.63
N GLN A 129 -3.07 12.38 -4.81
CA GLN A 129 -2.20 11.95 -3.72
C GLN A 129 -1.07 11.05 -4.25
N THR A 130 0.19 11.37 -3.94
CA THR A 130 1.36 10.57 -4.34
C THR A 130 1.26 9.11 -3.88
N PHE A 131 0.68 8.88 -2.71
CA PHE A 131 0.49 7.54 -2.15
C PHE A 131 -0.41 6.64 -3.01
N PHE A 132 -1.42 7.20 -3.67
CA PHE A 132 -2.26 6.46 -4.61
C PHE A 132 -1.44 5.93 -5.78
N TRP A 133 -0.65 6.80 -6.42
CA TRP A 133 0.21 6.42 -7.54
C TRP A 133 1.31 5.45 -7.12
N PHE A 134 1.87 5.63 -5.92
CA PHE A 134 2.81 4.69 -5.34
C PHE A 134 2.18 3.30 -5.22
N GLY A 135 0.99 3.20 -4.61
CA GLY A 135 0.25 1.94 -4.48
C GLY A 135 -0.07 1.30 -5.83
N LEU A 136 -0.56 2.08 -6.79
CA LEU A 136 -0.94 1.61 -8.13
C LEU A 136 0.25 1.07 -8.91
N ILE A 137 1.33 1.85 -9.02
CA ILE A 137 2.51 1.43 -9.80
C ILE A 137 3.22 0.27 -9.11
N ARG A 138 3.29 0.27 -7.78
CA ARG A 138 3.80 -0.87 -7.01
C ARG A 138 2.98 -2.13 -7.23
N PHE A 139 1.65 -2.03 -7.26
CA PHE A 139 0.76 -3.16 -7.54
C PHE A 139 1.04 -3.73 -8.94
N ILE A 140 1.11 -2.88 -9.96
CA ILE A 140 1.42 -3.27 -11.34
C ILE A 140 2.80 -3.95 -11.41
N PHE A 141 3.82 -3.33 -10.82
CA PHE A 141 5.18 -3.85 -10.83
C PHE A 141 5.29 -5.19 -10.09
N GLN A 142 4.91 -5.24 -8.81
CA GLN A 142 5.04 -6.43 -7.98
C GLN A 142 4.15 -7.57 -8.48
N GLY A 143 2.93 -7.26 -8.94
CA GLY A 143 2.04 -8.23 -9.57
C GLY A 143 2.65 -8.83 -10.84
N SER A 144 3.22 -8.00 -11.72
CA SER A 144 3.86 -8.47 -12.95
C SER A 144 5.09 -9.34 -12.67
N VAL A 145 5.91 -8.96 -11.69
CA VAL A 145 7.05 -9.77 -11.25
C VAL A 145 6.60 -11.13 -10.72
N LEU A 146 5.61 -11.17 -9.81
CA LEU A 146 5.09 -12.43 -9.26
C LEU A 146 4.49 -13.33 -10.35
N ILE A 147 3.73 -12.76 -11.29
CA ILE A 147 3.15 -13.50 -12.41
C ILE A 147 4.24 -14.10 -13.30
N LEU A 148 5.23 -13.32 -13.70
CA LEU A 148 6.23 -13.77 -14.67
C LEU A 148 7.25 -14.73 -14.04
N THR A 149 7.68 -14.48 -12.80
CA THR A 149 8.50 -15.43 -12.02
C THR A 149 7.72 -16.72 -11.73
N GLY A 150 6.44 -16.60 -11.39
CA GLY A 150 5.53 -17.73 -11.22
C GLY A 150 5.38 -18.58 -12.46
N LEU A 151 5.13 -17.94 -13.61
CA LEU A 151 4.99 -18.60 -14.91
C LEU A 151 6.28 -19.33 -15.28
N PHE A 152 7.45 -18.72 -15.04
CA PHE A 152 8.75 -19.36 -15.23
C PHE A 152 8.89 -20.64 -14.39
N ILE A 153 8.54 -20.59 -13.10
CA ILE A 153 8.58 -21.76 -12.21
C ILE A 153 7.64 -22.86 -12.72
N VAL A 154 6.40 -22.51 -13.08
CA VAL A 154 5.41 -23.50 -13.57
C VAL A 154 5.84 -24.11 -14.89
N ASN A 155 6.32 -23.31 -15.85
CA ASN A 155 6.88 -23.78 -17.11
C ASN A 155 7.99 -24.81 -16.89
N ARG A 156 8.83 -24.63 -15.86
CA ARG A 156 9.87 -25.59 -15.50
C ARG A 156 9.30 -26.94 -15.08
N PHE A 157 8.31 -26.95 -14.19
CA PHE A 157 7.62 -28.18 -13.79
C PHE A 157 6.95 -28.86 -14.99
N MET A 158 6.33 -28.09 -15.88
CA MET A 158 5.66 -28.61 -17.07
C MET A 158 6.66 -29.18 -18.09
N SER A 159 7.80 -28.52 -18.27
CA SER A 159 8.89 -29.01 -19.12
C SER A 159 9.41 -30.38 -18.68
N GLN A 160 9.51 -30.61 -17.37
CA GLN A 160 9.94 -31.91 -16.83
C GLN A 160 8.95 -33.03 -17.14
N GLN A 161 7.67 -32.70 -17.31
CA GLN A 161 6.60 -33.63 -17.67
C GLN A 161 6.37 -33.74 -19.19
N GLY A 162 7.22 -33.11 -20.02
CA GLY A 162 7.11 -33.13 -21.49
C GLY A 162 5.95 -32.27 -22.05
N ALA A 163 5.36 -31.40 -21.23
CA ALA A 163 4.32 -30.47 -21.64
C ALA A 163 4.91 -29.21 -22.33
N PRO A 164 4.10 -28.49 -23.14
CA PRO A 164 4.56 -27.28 -23.83
C PRO A 164 4.94 -26.17 -22.85
N ILE A 165 5.92 -25.36 -23.26
CA ILE A 165 6.47 -24.26 -22.47
C ILE A 165 6.01 -22.92 -23.06
N TYR A 166 5.60 -22.00 -22.19
CA TYR A 166 5.12 -20.66 -22.57
C TYR A 166 6.00 -19.56 -21.96
N ASP A 167 7.31 -19.64 -22.17
CA ASP A 167 8.24 -18.70 -21.53
C ASP A 167 8.09 -17.28 -22.07
N ILE A 168 7.91 -16.36 -21.13
CA ILE A 168 8.01 -14.92 -21.38
C ILE A 168 9.39 -14.43 -20.93
N ILE A 169 9.76 -14.72 -19.69
CA ILE A 169 11.09 -14.46 -19.12
C ILE A 169 11.82 -15.82 -18.96
N PRO A 170 13.12 -15.93 -19.32
CA PRO A 170 14.03 -14.89 -19.80
C PRO A 170 14.02 -14.66 -21.32
N LYS A 171 13.08 -15.27 -22.05
CA LYS A 171 13.07 -15.29 -23.53
C LYS A 171 12.95 -13.90 -24.16
N TYR A 172 12.03 -13.05 -23.67
CA TYR A 172 11.79 -11.71 -24.21
C TYR A 172 12.42 -10.65 -23.31
N ARG A 173 13.57 -10.12 -23.73
CA ARG A 173 14.26 -9.03 -23.00
C ARG A 173 13.42 -7.78 -22.84
N SER A 174 12.53 -7.49 -23.79
CA SER A 174 11.59 -6.37 -23.70
C SER A 174 10.70 -6.46 -22.45
N ALA A 175 10.28 -7.67 -22.06
CA ALA A 175 9.49 -7.86 -20.84
C ALA A 175 10.31 -7.56 -19.58
N ILE A 176 11.59 -7.95 -19.54
CA ILE A 176 12.47 -7.64 -18.41
C ILE A 176 12.75 -6.14 -18.33
N TRP A 177 13.06 -5.50 -19.46
CA TRP A 177 13.27 -4.05 -19.49
C TRP A 177 12.00 -3.28 -19.10
N LEU A 178 10.81 -3.77 -19.48
CA LEU A 178 9.56 -3.20 -18.99
C LEU A 178 9.44 -3.31 -17.47
N LEU A 179 9.76 -4.48 -16.89
CA LEU A 179 9.79 -4.66 -15.43
C LEU A 179 10.80 -3.72 -14.77
N VAL A 180 12.01 -3.59 -15.31
CA VAL A 180 13.05 -2.69 -14.81
C VAL A 180 12.57 -1.23 -14.84
N MET A 181 11.94 -0.79 -15.93
CA MET A 181 11.38 0.56 -16.03
C MET A 181 10.26 0.77 -15.00
N THR A 182 9.35 -0.19 -14.83
CA THR A 182 8.30 -0.09 -13.80
C THR A 182 8.86 -0.12 -12.38
N ALA A 183 9.93 -0.86 -12.12
CA ALA A 183 10.65 -0.87 -10.84
C ALA A 183 11.26 0.51 -10.56
N PHE A 184 11.92 1.09 -11.56
CA PHE A 184 12.51 2.41 -11.48
C PHE A 184 11.45 3.50 -11.24
N SER A 185 10.35 3.47 -11.99
CA SER A 185 9.20 4.37 -11.76
C SER A 185 8.60 4.20 -10.36
N THR A 186 8.48 2.97 -9.86
CA THR A 186 8.03 2.72 -8.47
C THR A 186 8.98 3.36 -7.46
N GLY A 187 10.30 3.26 -7.69
CA GLY A 187 11.33 3.90 -6.87
C GLY A 187 11.21 5.42 -6.87
N ILE A 188 11.01 6.04 -8.03
CA ILE A 188 10.83 7.51 -8.14
C ILE A 188 9.59 7.96 -7.37
N VAL A 189 8.44 7.30 -7.57
CA VAL A 189 7.20 7.70 -6.91
C VAL A 189 7.27 7.47 -5.40
N TYR A 190 8.00 6.45 -4.95
CA TYR A 190 8.32 6.27 -3.53
C TYR A 190 9.21 7.40 -2.98
N LEU A 191 10.22 7.86 -3.72
CA LEU A 191 11.04 8.99 -3.28
C LEU A 191 10.20 10.26 -3.13
N MET A 192 9.19 10.46 -3.98
CA MET A 192 8.25 11.59 -3.87
C MET A 192 7.36 11.54 -2.62
N THR A 193 7.31 10.42 -1.89
CA THR A 193 6.60 10.34 -0.59
C THR A 193 7.52 10.64 0.60
N LEU A 194 8.80 10.95 0.38
CA LEU A 194 9.78 11.19 1.44
C LEU A 194 10.13 12.68 1.56
N PRO A 195 10.57 13.14 2.75
CA PRO A 195 11.14 14.47 2.93
C PRO A 195 12.38 14.74 2.06
N ASN A 196 12.60 16.00 1.68
CA ASN A 196 13.67 16.40 0.75
C ASN A 196 15.09 16.11 1.27
N ASP A 197 15.32 16.25 2.57
CA ASP A 197 16.57 15.91 3.24
C ASP A 197 16.88 14.40 3.11
N VAL A 198 15.88 13.55 3.34
CA VAL A 198 16.00 12.10 3.16
C VAL A 198 16.32 11.75 1.71
N ILE A 199 15.64 12.37 0.74
CA ILE A 199 15.91 12.16 -0.69
C ILE A 199 17.37 12.51 -1.01
N ASN A 200 17.87 13.66 -0.54
CA ASN A 200 19.24 14.09 -0.78
C ASN A 200 20.27 13.11 -0.20
N GLU A 201 20.04 12.61 1.01
CA GLU A 201 20.92 11.61 1.63
C GLU A 201 20.90 10.26 0.88
N ILE A 202 19.73 9.84 0.39
CA ILE A 202 19.61 8.65 -0.45
C ILE A 202 20.39 8.83 -1.76
N LEU A 203 20.26 9.98 -2.43
CA LEU A 203 20.94 10.28 -3.70
C LEU A 203 22.46 10.42 -3.53
N ARG A 204 22.94 10.85 -2.36
CA ARG A 204 24.36 10.86 -1.98
C ARG A 204 24.90 9.48 -1.60
N LEU A 205 24.07 8.44 -1.68
CA LEU A 205 24.40 7.06 -1.32
C LEU A 205 24.84 6.92 0.15
N ASN A 206 24.24 7.71 1.06
CA ASN A 206 24.50 7.56 2.47
C ASN A 206 23.95 6.22 2.98
N PHE A 207 24.85 5.30 3.33
CA PHE A 207 24.50 3.94 3.72
C PHE A 207 23.64 3.89 4.99
N SER A 208 23.82 4.83 5.93
CA SER A 208 23.01 4.86 7.16
C SER A 208 21.55 5.17 6.86
N THR A 209 21.30 6.12 5.96
CA THR A 209 19.95 6.45 5.48
C THR A 209 19.34 5.29 4.70
N TRP A 210 20.11 4.64 3.81
CA TRP A 210 19.61 3.50 3.04
C TRP A 210 19.11 2.35 3.93
N LEU A 211 19.80 2.06 5.03
CA LEU A 211 19.38 1.04 5.99
C LEU A 211 18.04 1.35 6.68
N GLN A 212 17.70 2.64 6.82
CA GLN A 212 16.43 3.08 7.40
C GLN A 212 15.26 2.96 6.41
N PHE A 213 15.53 2.87 5.10
CA PHE A 213 14.51 2.72 4.06
C PHE A 213 14.68 1.40 3.27
N PRO A 214 14.33 0.22 3.86
CA PRO A 214 14.46 -1.10 3.22
C PRO A 214 13.79 -1.23 1.86
N PHE A 215 12.75 -0.42 1.58
CA PHE A 215 12.10 -0.40 0.28
C PHE A 215 13.04 0.08 -0.84
N VAL A 216 13.90 1.07 -0.57
CA VAL A 216 14.90 1.56 -1.53
C VAL A 216 15.89 0.45 -1.87
N ILE A 217 16.41 -0.24 -0.83
CA ILE A 217 17.31 -1.39 -0.99
C ILE A 217 16.64 -2.48 -1.83
N SER A 218 15.39 -2.80 -1.53
CA SER A 218 14.62 -3.82 -2.26
C SER A 218 14.44 -3.47 -3.74
N ILE A 219 14.07 -2.23 -4.08
CA ILE A 219 13.90 -1.79 -5.47
C ILE A 219 15.22 -1.85 -6.23
N VAL A 220 16.32 -1.37 -5.64
CA VAL A 220 17.65 -1.42 -6.26
C VAL A 220 18.10 -2.86 -6.48
N ALA A 221 17.91 -3.73 -5.48
CA ALA A 221 18.20 -5.15 -5.60
C ALA A 221 17.36 -5.80 -6.72
N LEU A 222 16.05 -5.52 -6.78
CA LEU A 222 15.17 -6.05 -7.81
C LEU A 222 15.58 -5.61 -9.22
N ILE A 223 15.97 -4.33 -9.41
CA ILE A 223 16.48 -3.85 -10.69
C ILE A 223 17.71 -4.65 -11.12
N ILE A 224 18.70 -4.80 -10.22
CA ILE A 224 19.93 -5.55 -10.50
C ILE A 224 19.62 -7.01 -10.81
N ILE A 225 18.81 -7.67 -9.97
CA ILE A 225 18.46 -9.09 -10.13
C ILE A 225 17.68 -9.31 -11.44
N LEU A 226 16.76 -8.42 -11.82
CA LEU A 226 16.05 -8.51 -13.10
C LEU A 226 17.00 -8.38 -14.29
N ILE A 227 17.96 -7.45 -14.24
CA ILE A 227 19.00 -7.32 -15.28
C ILE A 227 19.85 -8.60 -15.35
N LEU A 228 20.28 -9.14 -14.20
CA LEU A 228 21.04 -10.40 -14.12
C LEU A 228 20.23 -11.61 -14.62
N PHE A 229 18.92 -11.60 -14.41
CA PHE A 229 18.00 -12.62 -14.93
C PHE A 229 17.88 -12.56 -16.45
N SER A 230 18.16 -11.41 -17.08
CA SER A 230 18.19 -11.24 -18.54
C SER A 230 19.43 -11.81 -19.22
N LEU A 231 20.45 -12.23 -18.46
CA LEU A 231 21.67 -12.80 -19.03
C LEU A 231 21.36 -14.09 -19.80
N ARG A 232 21.92 -14.21 -21.00
CA ARG A 232 21.63 -15.32 -21.94
C ARG A 232 22.66 -16.43 -21.77
N ASN A 233 22.26 -17.67 -22.08
CA ASN A 233 23.12 -18.86 -22.10
C ASN A 233 23.76 -19.16 -20.74
N MET A 234 23.08 -18.78 -19.66
CA MET A 234 23.50 -19.17 -18.32
C MET A 234 23.03 -20.59 -18.03
N GLU A 235 23.73 -21.26 -17.11
CA GLU A 235 23.32 -22.57 -16.61
C GLU A 235 21.91 -22.49 -16.01
N TRP A 236 21.15 -23.59 -16.10
CA TRP A 236 19.76 -23.63 -15.63
C TRP A 236 19.62 -23.21 -14.16
N ILE A 237 20.63 -23.51 -13.34
CA ILE A 237 20.66 -23.15 -11.91
C ILE A 237 20.69 -21.64 -11.68
N TRP A 238 21.28 -20.86 -12.60
CA TRP A 238 21.30 -19.40 -12.54
C TRP A 238 19.88 -18.84 -12.49
N TYR A 239 19.03 -19.29 -13.40
CA TYR A 239 17.66 -18.80 -13.52
C TYR A 239 16.81 -19.16 -12.29
N ILE A 240 17.11 -20.29 -11.64
CA ILE A 240 16.47 -20.67 -10.37
C ILE A 240 16.94 -19.76 -9.24
N ILE A 241 18.24 -19.52 -9.12
CA ILE A 241 18.81 -18.62 -8.11
C ILE A 241 18.20 -17.22 -8.27
N MET A 242 18.14 -16.68 -9.49
CA MET A 242 17.54 -15.38 -9.75
C MET A 242 16.06 -15.34 -9.35
N SER A 243 15.28 -16.39 -9.63
CA SER A 243 13.87 -16.45 -9.22
C SER A 243 13.71 -16.44 -7.70
N ILE A 244 14.58 -17.14 -6.97
CA ILE A 244 14.60 -17.13 -5.50
C ILE A 244 15.00 -15.74 -4.98
N LEU A 245 16.04 -15.14 -5.55
CA LEU A 245 16.52 -13.81 -5.14
C LEU A 245 15.47 -12.72 -5.41
N ILE A 246 14.68 -12.81 -6.48
CA ILE A 246 13.54 -11.91 -6.74
C ILE A 246 12.54 -12.00 -5.58
N LEU A 247 12.11 -13.21 -5.20
CA LEU A 247 11.14 -13.40 -4.12
C LEU A 247 11.69 -12.94 -2.76
N LEU A 248 12.97 -13.19 -2.50
CA LEU A 248 13.65 -12.74 -1.30
C LEU A 248 13.76 -11.21 -1.24
N ALA A 249 14.16 -10.57 -2.34
CA ALA A 249 14.25 -9.12 -2.43
C ALA A 249 12.89 -8.45 -2.20
N MET A 250 11.80 -9.04 -2.72
CA MET A 250 10.45 -8.61 -2.41
C MET A 250 10.09 -8.81 -0.93
N ALA A 251 10.48 -9.94 -0.32
CA ALA A 251 10.18 -10.25 1.07
C ALA A 251 10.89 -9.34 2.08
N ILE A 252 12.05 -8.75 1.71
CA ILE A 252 12.80 -7.82 2.56
C ILE A 252 12.17 -6.40 2.60
N SER A 253 11.25 -6.09 1.67
CA SER A 253 10.64 -4.76 1.58
C SER A 253 9.66 -4.45 2.73
N GLY A 254 9.83 -3.37 3.49
CA GLY A 254 8.83 -2.90 4.49
C GLY A 254 9.11 -3.30 5.94
N HIS A 255 8.06 -3.41 6.78
CA HIS A 255 8.10 -3.55 8.25
C HIS A 255 8.63 -4.89 8.79
N VAL A 256 9.27 -5.70 7.94
CA VAL A 256 9.84 -6.98 8.38
C VAL A 256 10.98 -6.77 9.38
N TRP A 257 11.64 -5.61 9.30
CA TRP A 257 12.73 -5.21 10.18
C TRP A 257 12.28 -4.73 11.57
N THR A 258 11.00 -4.42 11.75
CA THR A 258 10.43 -4.03 13.05
C THR A 258 9.84 -5.21 13.81
N GLN A 259 9.88 -6.42 13.22
CA GLN A 259 9.39 -7.64 13.86
C GLN A 259 10.36 -8.15 14.92
N SER A 260 9.83 -8.92 15.87
CA SER A 260 10.63 -9.51 16.96
C SER A 260 11.78 -10.39 16.46
N VAL A 261 11.54 -11.15 15.39
CA VAL A 261 12.53 -12.03 14.75
C VAL A 261 12.51 -11.81 13.22
N PRO A 262 13.24 -10.80 12.69
CA PRO A 262 13.15 -10.41 11.28
C PRO A 262 13.43 -11.56 10.30
N VAL A 263 14.37 -12.45 10.62
CA VAL A 263 14.73 -13.59 9.76
C VAL A 263 13.55 -14.54 9.56
N TYR A 264 12.79 -14.83 10.62
CA TYR A 264 11.60 -15.67 10.56
C TYR A 264 10.53 -15.05 9.66
N SER A 265 10.29 -13.75 9.83
CA SER A 265 9.34 -12.97 9.05
C SER A 265 9.72 -12.90 7.55
N ILE A 266 11.01 -12.73 7.23
CA ILE A 266 11.52 -12.79 5.84
C ILE A 266 11.24 -14.16 5.22
N LEU A 267 11.53 -15.25 5.95
CA LEU A 267 11.36 -16.60 5.45
C LEU A 267 9.89 -16.92 5.14
N ILE A 268 8.99 -16.63 6.08
CA ILE A 268 7.55 -16.88 5.88
C ILE A 268 7.01 -16.03 4.74
N ARG A 269 7.40 -14.76 4.66
CA ARG A 269 6.96 -13.88 3.57
C ARG A 269 7.50 -14.33 2.22
N THR A 270 8.73 -14.82 2.15
CA THR A 270 9.30 -15.40 0.93
C THR A 270 8.50 -16.63 0.49
N LEU A 271 8.15 -17.51 1.43
CA LEU A 271 7.30 -18.68 1.15
C LEU A 271 5.88 -18.28 0.73
N HIS A 272 5.30 -17.26 1.36
CA HIS A 272 3.99 -16.72 1.00
C HIS A 272 3.99 -16.19 -0.44
N LEU A 273 4.99 -15.36 -0.79
CA LEU A 273 5.18 -14.82 -2.14
C LEU A 273 5.46 -15.91 -3.17
N ALA A 274 6.24 -16.95 -2.81
CA ALA A 274 6.46 -18.11 -3.68
C ALA A 274 5.15 -18.86 -3.97
N GLY A 275 4.31 -19.06 -2.96
CA GLY A 275 2.98 -19.62 -3.13
C GLY A 275 2.12 -18.78 -4.08
N ILE A 276 2.06 -17.46 -3.86
CA ILE A 276 1.31 -16.54 -4.74
C ILE A 276 1.85 -16.60 -6.18
N ALA A 277 3.17 -16.59 -6.37
CA ALA A 277 3.79 -16.67 -7.69
C ALA A 277 3.43 -17.98 -8.40
N ILE A 278 3.58 -19.14 -7.75
CA ILE A 278 3.24 -20.44 -8.35
C ILE A 278 1.75 -20.51 -8.71
N TRP A 279 0.88 -20.00 -7.82
CA TRP A 279 -0.56 -19.95 -8.05
C TRP A 279 -0.90 -19.09 -9.28
N LEU A 280 -0.43 -17.85 -9.34
CA LEU A 280 -0.64 -16.94 -10.48
C LEU A 280 -0.03 -17.46 -11.79
N GLY A 281 1.19 -18.01 -11.71
CA GLY A 281 1.87 -18.61 -12.85
C GLY A 281 1.09 -19.77 -13.46
N SER A 282 0.43 -20.57 -12.61
CA SER A 282 -0.41 -21.69 -13.03
C SER A 282 -1.65 -21.21 -13.77
N PHE A 283 -2.26 -20.11 -13.35
CA PHE A 283 -3.36 -19.46 -14.07
C PHE A 283 -2.94 -18.97 -15.45
N VAL A 284 -1.83 -18.24 -15.53
CA VAL A 284 -1.33 -17.72 -16.81
C VAL A 284 -0.91 -18.86 -17.74
N TYR A 285 -0.38 -19.96 -17.20
CA TYR A 285 -0.10 -21.17 -17.97
C TYR A 285 -1.38 -21.77 -18.57
N LEU A 286 -2.43 -21.95 -17.78
CA LEU A 286 -3.72 -22.47 -18.24
C LEU A 286 -4.32 -21.60 -19.35
N ILE A 287 -4.31 -20.28 -19.14
CA ILE A 287 -4.77 -19.31 -20.12
C ILE A 287 -3.96 -19.43 -21.43
N SER A 288 -2.63 -19.52 -21.33
CA SER A 288 -1.74 -19.68 -22.49
C SER A 288 -2.01 -20.98 -23.25
N TYR A 289 -2.27 -22.08 -22.52
CA TYR A 289 -2.65 -23.37 -23.10
C TYR A 289 -3.99 -23.29 -23.86
N LEU A 290 -5.00 -22.62 -23.28
CA LEU A 290 -6.31 -22.41 -23.92
C LEU A 290 -6.21 -21.60 -25.21
N PHE A 291 -5.37 -20.55 -25.23
CA PHE A 291 -5.21 -19.70 -26.40
C PHE A 291 -4.41 -20.37 -27.52
N LYS A 292 -3.32 -21.08 -27.20
CA LYS A 292 -2.46 -21.67 -28.23
C LYS A 292 -2.99 -22.96 -28.84
N ARG A 293 -3.98 -23.62 -28.21
CA ARG A 293 -4.65 -24.83 -28.72
C ARG A 293 -3.66 -25.85 -29.31
N PRO A 294 -2.75 -26.42 -28.49
CA PRO A 294 -1.74 -27.34 -28.99
C PRO A 294 -2.36 -28.55 -29.70
N LYS A 295 -1.68 -29.05 -30.73
CA LYS A 295 -2.16 -30.17 -31.57
C LYS A 295 -2.32 -31.48 -30.80
N HIS A 296 -1.56 -31.68 -29.73
CA HIS A 296 -1.67 -32.83 -28.84
C HIS A 296 -2.39 -32.45 -27.55
N SER A 297 -3.24 -33.35 -27.05
CA SER A 297 -3.95 -33.15 -25.80
C SER A 297 -3.04 -33.49 -24.62
N TYR A 298 -2.61 -32.47 -23.88
CA TYR A 298 -1.83 -32.60 -22.65
C TYR A 298 -2.72 -32.51 -21.40
N ILE A 299 -4.04 -32.60 -21.56
CA ILE A 299 -5.02 -32.27 -20.52
C ILE A 299 -4.80 -33.08 -19.24
N LEU A 300 -4.44 -34.36 -19.33
CA LEU A 300 -4.20 -35.19 -18.15
C LEU A 300 -2.93 -34.80 -17.38
N ILE A 301 -1.83 -34.53 -18.09
CA ILE A 301 -0.57 -34.06 -17.49
C ILE A 301 -0.78 -32.69 -16.85
N ILE A 302 -1.50 -31.81 -17.55
CA ILE A 302 -1.82 -30.47 -17.08
C ILE A 302 -2.68 -30.53 -15.84
N LYS A 303 -3.75 -31.33 -15.87
CA LYS A 303 -4.64 -31.52 -14.72
C LYS A 303 -3.84 -32.00 -13.50
N ASP A 304 -3.05 -33.06 -13.63
CA ASP A 304 -2.29 -33.62 -12.50
C ASP A 304 -1.25 -32.64 -11.95
N THR A 305 -0.44 -32.03 -12.83
CA THR A 305 0.65 -31.15 -12.43
C THR A 305 0.14 -29.83 -11.85
N ILE A 306 -0.77 -29.16 -12.56
CA ILE A 306 -1.30 -27.87 -12.10
C ILE A 306 -2.15 -28.03 -10.85
N PHE A 307 -2.91 -29.12 -10.72
CA PHE A 307 -3.66 -29.39 -9.50
C PHE A 307 -2.73 -29.51 -8.29
N LYS A 308 -1.67 -30.33 -8.39
CA LYS A 308 -0.68 -30.50 -7.31
C LYS A 308 0.01 -29.18 -6.97
N LEU A 309 0.44 -28.41 -7.97
CA LEU A 309 1.07 -27.11 -7.77
C LEU A 309 0.13 -26.11 -7.10
N ASN A 310 -1.11 -25.98 -7.58
CA ASN A 310 -2.09 -25.04 -7.02
C ASN A 310 -2.49 -25.40 -5.59
N VAL A 311 -2.75 -26.68 -5.30
CA VAL A 311 -3.08 -27.12 -3.93
C VAL A 311 -1.91 -26.84 -2.99
N THR A 312 -0.68 -27.17 -3.41
CA THR A 312 0.53 -26.92 -2.61
C THR A 312 0.71 -25.42 -2.37
N ALA A 313 0.57 -24.60 -3.42
CA ALA A 313 0.67 -23.16 -3.33
C ALA A 313 -0.37 -22.57 -2.36
N VAL A 314 -1.63 -22.97 -2.47
CA VAL A 314 -2.71 -22.49 -1.59
C VAL A 314 -2.48 -22.89 -0.14
N VAL A 315 -2.07 -24.13 0.13
CA VAL A 315 -1.73 -24.59 1.49
C VAL A 315 -0.59 -23.74 2.07
N VAL A 316 0.46 -23.50 1.29
CA VAL A 316 1.57 -22.62 1.70
C VAL A 316 1.08 -21.20 1.97
N ILE A 317 0.28 -20.61 1.08
CA ILE A 317 -0.28 -19.25 1.25
C ILE A 317 -1.10 -19.14 2.54
N ILE A 318 -1.96 -20.13 2.84
CA ILE A 318 -2.81 -20.11 4.04
C ILE A 318 -1.96 -20.23 5.30
N ILE A 319 -1.07 -21.23 5.38
CA ILE A 319 -0.23 -21.45 6.56
C ILE A 319 0.66 -20.22 6.80
N THR A 320 1.36 -19.76 5.76
CA THR A 320 2.24 -18.59 5.87
C THR A 320 1.47 -17.30 6.17
N GLY A 321 0.27 -17.11 5.60
CA GLY A 321 -0.57 -15.95 5.89
C GLY A 321 -1.07 -15.91 7.34
N LEU A 322 -1.40 -17.07 7.91
CA LEU A 322 -1.73 -17.19 9.33
C LEU A 322 -0.52 -16.87 10.21
N LEU A 323 0.65 -17.43 9.88
CA LEU A 323 1.89 -17.14 10.62
C LEU A 323 2.27 -15.66 10.54
N MET A 324 2.15 -15.03 9.37
CA MET A 324 2.37 -13.59 9.22
C MET A 324 1.38 -12.75 10.03
N SER A 325 0.12 -13.19 10.15
CA SER A 325 -0.88 -12.49 10.95
C SER A 325 -0.54 -12.54 12.44
N ILE A 326 -0.06 -13.69 12.92
CA ILE A 326 0.36 -13.90 14.32
C ILE A 326 1.64 -13.14 14.64
N ASP A 327 2.58 -13.10 13.69
CA ASP A 327 3.83 -12.33 13.82
C ASP A 327 3.55 -10.82 13.90
N ALA A 328 2.60 -10.34 13.11
CA ALA A 328 2.22 -8.94 13.04
C ALA A 328 1.44 -8.43 14.26
N THR A 329 0.50 -9.20 14.80
CA THR A 329 -0.35 -8.78 15.93
C THR A 329 -1.05 -9.98 16.59
N THR A 330 -1.70 -9.77 17.73
CA THR A 330 -2.50 -10.80 18.40
C THR A 330 -3.86 -10.97 17.73
N LEU A 331 -4.35 -12.21 17.65
CA LEU A 331 -5.68 -12.50 17.08
C LEU A 331 -6.80 -11.77 17.84
N SER A 332 -6.62 -11.58 19.15
CA SER A 332 -7.53 -10.78 19.97
C SER A 332 -7.59 -9.33 19.52
N ALA A 333 -6.45 -8.68 19.26
CA ALA A 333 -6.42 -7.27 18.85
C ALA A 333 -7.13 -7.05 17.51
N ILE A 334 -6.93 -7.95 16.54
CA ILE A 334 -7.62 -7.90 15.24
C ILE A 334 -9.15 -7.96 15.43
N LEU A 335 -9.65 -8.85 16.29
CA LEU A 335 -11.08 -9.10 16.43
C LEU A 335 -11.79 -8.10 17.34
N THR A 336 -11.10 -7.48 18.29
CA THR A 336 -11.71 -6.54 19.24
C THR A 336 -11.69 -5.09 18.74
N GLN A 337 -10.73 -4.71 17.91
CA GLN A 337 -10.62 -3.36 17.34
C GLN A 337 -11.07 -3.34 15.87
N PRO A 338 -12.28 -2.85 15.55
CA PRO A 338 -12.75 -2.77 14.17
C PRO A 338 -12.01 -1.65 13.42
N THR A 339 -10.91 -2.00 12.76
CA THR A 339 -10.14 -1.11 11.89
C THR A 339 -10.31 -1.50 10.40
N ILE A 340 -9.86 -0.64 9.49
CA ILE A 340 -9.78 -0.96 8.05
C ILE A 340 -8.97 -2.23 7.81
N TYR A 341 -7.89 -2.41 8.59
CA TYR A 341 -7.05 -3.61 8.55
C TYR A 341 -7.86 -4.86 8.87
N THR A 342 -8.65 -4.85 9.95
CA THR A 342 -9.52 -5.97 10.34
C THR A 342 -10.50 -6.34 9.23
N PHE A 343 -11.12 -5.34 8.59
CA PHE A 343 -12.07 -5.58 7.49
C PHE A 343 -11.39 -6.23 6.27
N LEU A 344 -10.22 -5.73 5.87
CA LEU A 344 -9.44 -6.30 4.77
C LEU A 344 -8.96 -7.71 5.09
N TRP A 345 -8.55 -7.97 6.34
CA TRP A 345 -8.13 -9.29 6.80
C TRP A 345 -9.28 -10.31 6.69
N ILE A 346 -10.47 -9.98 7.22
CA ILE A 346 -11.66 -10.86 7.13
C ILE A 346 -12.06 -11.09 5.67
N SER A 347 -12.11 -10.02 4.86
CA SER A 347 -12.41 -10.12 3.44
C SER A 347 -11.44 -11.05 2.72
N LYS A 348 -10.14 -10.97 3.03
CA LYS A 348 -9.10 -11.82 2.46
C LYS A 348 -9.31 -13.29 2.81
N MET A 349 -9.70 -13.59 4.06
CA MET A 349 -10.02 -14.96 4.48
C MET A 349 -11.24 -15.51 3.73
N ILE A 350 -12.34 -14.75 3.65
CA ILE A 350 -13.57 -15.16 2.95
C ILE A 350 -13.29 -15.38 1.47
N MET A 351 -12.66 -14.42 0.80
CA MET A 351 -12.33 -14.50 -0.62
C MET A 351 -11.41 -15.68 -0.93
N THR A 352 -10.45 -15.98 -0.06
CA THR A 352 -9.57 -17.15 -0.21
C THR A 352 -10.37 -18.46 -0.15
N ILE A 353 -11.32 -18.57 0.78
CA ILE A 353 -12.21 -19.74 0.89
C ILE A 353 -13.08 -19.90 -0.37
N VAL A 354 -13.70 -18.81 -0.84
CA VAL A 354 -14.50 -18.82 -2.08
C VAL A 354 -13.65 -19.27 -3.27
N LEU A 355 -12.43 -18.73 -3.39
CA LEU A 355 -11.51 -19.06 -4.46
C LEU A 355 -11.09 -20.55 -4.43
N MET A 356 -10.88 -21.12 -3.25
CA MET A 356 -10.61 -22.55 -3.10
C MET A 356 -11.77 -23.42 -3.56
N ILE A 357 -13.01 -23.04 -3.22
CA ILE A 357 -14.22 -23.78 -3.63
C ILE A 357 -14.36 -23.76 -5.15
N LEU A 358 -14.17 -22.60 -5.79
CA LEU A 358 -14.21 -22.47 -7.24
C LEU A 358 -13.11 -23.31 -7.92
N GLY A 359 -11.87 -23.23 -7.42
CA GLY A 359 -10.75 -23.99 -7.97
C GLY A 359 -10.93 -25.50 -7.84
N ALA A 360 -11.50 -25.96 -6.72
CA ALA A 360 -11.87 -27.36 -6.53
C ALA A 360 -12.97 -27.78 -7.51
N TYR A 361 -14.02 -26.96 -7.69
CA TYR A 361 -15.08 -27.22 -8.66
C TYR A 361 -14.51 -27.35 -10.09
N GLN A 362 -13.67 -26.41 -10.51
CA GLN A 362 -13.03 -26.42 -11.82
C GLN A 362 -12.19 -27.67 -12.04
N THR A 363 -11.42 -28.09 -11.03
CA THR A 363 -10.50 -29.22 -11.17
C THR A 363 -11.21 -30.58 -11.12
N TYR A 364 -12.13 -30.77 -10.18
CA TYR A 364 -12.79 -32.07 -9.98
C TYR A 364 -13.95 -32.31 -10.93
N ILE A 365 -14.77 -31.29 -11.18
CA ILE A 365 -15.99 -31.43 -11.98
C ILE A 365 -15.70 -31.10 -13.45
N ALA A 366 -15.21 -29.90 -13.75
CA ALA A 366 -15.03 -29.47 -15.14
C ALA A 366 -13.91 -30.27 -15.85
N MET A 367 -12.70 -30.26 -15.30
CA MET A 367 -11.57 -30.98 -15.90
C MET A 367 -11.66 -32.50 -15.70
N GLY A 368 -12.27 -32.96 -14.61
CA GLY A 368 -12.41 -34.37 -14.28
C GLY A 368 -13.50 -35.09 -15.08
N GLN A 369 -14.75 -34.63 -14.96
CA GLN A 369 -15.90 -35.31 -15.54
C GLN A 369 -16.17 -34.85 -16.97
N ARG A 370 -16.12 -33.54 -17.22
CA ARG A 370 -16.47 -32.96 -18.53
C ARG A 370 -15.29 -32.87 -19.49
N ARG A 371 -14.06 -33.06 -18.98
CA ARG A 371 -12.79 -32.84 -19.72
C ARG A 371 -12.77 -31.47 -20.41
N ASP A 372 -13.43 -30.49 -19.81
CA ASP A 372 -13.61 -29.14 -20.33
C ASP A 372 -13.20 -28.12 -19.26
N ILE A 373 -12.92 -26.90 -19.69
CA ILE A 373 -12.46 -25.80 -18.87
C ILE A 373 -13.50 -24.69 -18.94
N ASN A 374 -14.21 -24.46 -17.82
CA ASN A 374 -15.19 -23.38 -17.76
C ASN A 374 -14.48 -22.02 -17.72
N LYS A 375 -14.62 -21.25 -18.80
CA LYS A 375 -13.97 -19.94 -18.96
C LYS A 375 -14.50 -18.90 -17.96
N VAL A 376 -15.80 -18.92 -17.65
CA VAL A 376 -16.43 -17.95 -16.74
C VAL A 376 -15.84 -18.08 -15.34
N ILE A 377 -15.69 -19.30 -14.86
CA ILE A 377 -15.10 -19.57 -13.53
C ILE A 377 -13.65 -19.08 -13.48
N ILE A 378 -12.86 -19.32 -14.52
CA ILE A 378 -11.47 -18.81 -14.58
C ILE A 378 -11.44 -17.27 -14.51
N TYR A 379 -12.34 -16.58 -15.20
CA TYR A 379 -12.39 -15.11 -15.12
C TYR A 379 -12.77 -14.62 -13.72
N ILE A 380 -13.70 -15.30 -13.04
CA ILE A 380 -14.08 -14.98 -11.65
C ILE A 380 -12.92 -15.25 -10.69
N GLU A 381 -12.25 -16.41 -10.81
CA GLU A 381 -11.07 -16.75 -10.02
C GLU A 381 -9.94 -15.74 -10.21
N LEU A 382 -9.71 -15.30 -11.45
CA LEU A 382 -8.73 -14.26 -11.76
C LEU A 382 -9.11 -12.91 -11.12
N GLY A 383 -10.36 -12.51 -11.23
CA GLY A 383 -10.86 -11.28 -10.61
C GLY A 383 -10.70 -11.28 -9.08
N LEU A 384 -11.10 -12.38 -8.43
CA LEU A 384 -10.90 -12.56 -6.98
C LEU A 384 -9.42 -12.57 -6.59
N GLY A 385 -8.57 -13.21 -7.39
CA GLY A 385 -7.12 -13.20 -7.22
C GLY A 385 -6.51 -11.80 -7.28
N ILE A 386 -6.91 -11.00 -8.26
CA ILE A 386 -6.49 -9.59 -8.41
C ILE A 386 -6.92 -8.78 -7.18
N CYS A 387 -8.18 -8.92 -6.74
CA CYS A 387 -8.68 -8.25 -5.55
C CYS A 387 -7.94 -8.67 -4.27
N LEU A 388 -7.58 -9.96 -4.12
CA LEU A 388 -6.80 -10.45 -2.98
C LEU A 388 -5.39 -9.86 -2.93
N ILE A 389 -4.73 -9.72 -4.09
CA ILE A 389 -3.40 -9.10 -4.19
C ILE A 389 -3.52 -7.61 -3.87
N LEU A 390 -4.55 -6.93 -4.40
CA LEU A 390 -4.78 -5.51 -4.14
C LEU A 390 -5.01 -5.27 -2.65
N ALA A 391 -5.86 -6.08 -2.01
CA ALA A 391 -6.06 -6.04 -0.56
C ALA A 391 -4.73 -6.25 0.18
N GLY A 392 -3.89 -7.20 -0.25
CA GLY A 392 -2.55 -7.39 0.33
C GLY A 392 -1.61 -6.19 0.17
N VAL A 393 -1.65 -5.50 -0.97
CA VAL A 393 -0.86 -4.28 -1.19
C VAL A 393 -1.34 -3.16 -0.29
N VAL A 394 -2.66 -2.91 -0.23
CA VAL A 394 -3.25 -1.88 0.65
C VAL A 394 -2.95 -2.18 2.12
N MET A 395 -3.14 -3.43 2.55
CA MET A 395 -2.81 -3.86 3.92
C MET A 395 -1.34 -3.63 4.28
N SER A 396 -0.43 -3.61 3.30
CA SER A 396 1.00 -3.38 3.54
C SER A 396 1.37 -1.91 3.76
N GLN A 397 0.40 -1.01 3.67
CA GLN A 397 0.60 0.44 3.80
C GLN A 397 -0.28 1.09 4.86
N ILE A 398 -1.13 0.31 5.53
CA ILE A 398 -1.98 0.78 6.63
C ILE A 398 -1.43 0.25 7.95
N GLU A 399 -1.73 0.97 9.03
CA GLU A 399 -1.31 0.56 10.37
C GLU A 399 -1.99 -0.73 10.82
N ILE A 400 -1.22 -1.54 11.54
CA ILE A 400 -1.67 -2.81 12.10
C ILE A 400 -2.25 -2.51 13.49
N PRO A 401 -3.45 -3.01 13.83
CA PRO A 401 -4.01 -2.84 15.16
C PRO A 401 -3.10 -3.51 16.20
N LEU A 402 -2.74 -2.77 17.25
CA LEU A 402 -1.88 -3.23 18.35
C LEU A 402 -2.68 -3.89 19.47
#